data_AF-G4F6I6-F1
#
_entry.id   AF-G4F6I6-F1
#
_cell.length_a   1.000
_cell.length_b   1.000
_cell.length_c   1.000
_cell.angle_alpha   90.00
_cell.angle_beta   90.00
_cell.angle_gamma   90.00
#
_symmetry.space_group_name_H-M   'P 1'
#
loop_
_entity.id
_entity.type
_entity.pdbx_description
1 polymer ?
#
loop_
_entity_poly.entity_id
_entity_poly.type
_entity_poly.pdbx_seq_one_letter_code
_entity_poly.pdbx_strand_id
1 'polypeptide(L)'
;MPPDSPGFQPSENLPRYDQESFDQYARETRAWIADNRAFISEGRDLEKEPNTPFELRPDRPAKRGILLVHGLGASPWYFIVIATDMANDGWLVRSILLPGHGTRPADLMLPDNDDCDVTPRLSSVTL
;
A
#
# COMPACT_ATOMS: atom_id res chain seq x y z
N MET A 1 -18.50 17.92 0.98
CA MET A 1 -18.36 17.49 2.38
C MET A 1 -18.05 18.72 3.24
N PRO A 2 -18.54 18.79 4.49
CA PRO A 2 -18.18 19.85 5.42
C PRO A 2 -16.66 19.89 5.71
N PRO A 3 -16.07 21.05 6.05
CA PRO A 3 -14.66 21.17 6.43
C PRO A 3 -14.25 20.29 7.62
N ASP A 4 -15.19 20.00 8.52
CA ASP A 4 -14.94 19.17 9.70
C ASP A 4 -15.10 17.66 9.43
N SER A 5 -15.29 17.27 8.17
CA SER A 5 -15.40 15.85 7.81
C SER A 5 -14.05 15.13 7.91
N PRO A 6 -14.04 13.80 8.16
CA PRO A 6 -12.81 13.03 8.31
C PRO A 6 -11.83 13.15 7.15
N GLY A 7 -12.28 13.49 5.93
CA GLY A 7 -11.39 13.67 4.78
C GLY A 7 -10.46 14.88 4.88
N PHE A 8 -10.79 15.89 5.69
CA PHE A 8 -10.00 17.12 5.86
C PHE A 8 -9.21 17.18 7.17
N GLN A 9 -9.38 16.17 8.05
CA GLN A 9 -8.68 16.08 9.31
C GLN A 9 -7.64 14.96 9.23
N PRO A 10 -6.34 15.26 9.37
CA PRO A 10 -5.32 14.23 9.29
C PRO A 10 -5.47 13.23 10.43
N SER A 11 -5.00 12.01 10.19
CA SER A 11 -4.80 10.99 11.22
C SER A 11 -3.74 11.48 12.21
N GLU A 12 -3.75 10.93 13.43
CA GLU A 12 -2.80 11.37 14.46
C GLU A 12 -1.34 11.09 14.07
N ASN A 13 -1.09 9.96 13.39
CA ASN A 13 0.23 9.51 12.97
C ASN A 13 0.15 8.73 11.65
N LEU A 14 1.29 8.46 11.04
CA LEU A 14 1.46 7.49 9.96
C LEU A 14 1.49 6.05 10.50
N PRO A 15 1.17 5.02 9.68
CA PRO A 15 1.36 3.64 10.09
C PRO A 15 2.85 3.34 10.25
N ARG A 16 3.14 2.23 10.91
CA ARG A 16 4.52 1.74 11.04
C ARG A 16 5.01 1.15 9.71
N TYR A 17 6.31 1.29 9.46
CA TYR A 17 7.00 0.74 8.29
C TYR A 17 8.20 -0.15 8.67
N ASP A 18 8.26 -0.60 9.92
CA ASP A 18 9.35 -1.39 10.50
C ASP A 18 9.06 -2.90 10.59
N GLN A 19 8.04 -3.39 9.86
CA GLN A 19 7.66 -4.80 9.85
C GLN A 19 8.77 -5.70 9.29
N GLU A 20 8.83 -6.93 9.81
CA GLU A 20 9.88 -7.89 9.47
C GLU A 20 9.66 -8.61 8.12
N SER A 21 8.43 -8.58 7.61
CA SER A 21 8.06 -9.25 6.36
C SER A 21 7.01 -8.46 5.58
N PHE A 22 6.97 -8.68 4.27
CA PHE A 22 5.96 -8.06 3.41
C PHE A 22 4.54 -8.48 3.77
N ASP A 23 4.35 -9.75 4.14
CA ASP A 23 3.05 -10.30 4.55
C ASP A 23 2.55 -9.64 5.85
N GLN A 24 3.43 -9.42 6.82
CA GLN A 24 3.11 -8.62 8.01
C GLN A 24 2.78 -7.17 7.65
N TYR A 25 3.60 -6.52 6.83
CA TYR A 25 3.34 -5.16 6.33
C TYR A 25 1.98 -5.03 5.63
N ALA A 26 1.63 -5.96 4.74
CA ALA A 26 0.37 -5.94 4.01
C ALA A 26 -0.83 -6.11 4.96
N ARG A 27 -0.74 -7.02 5.94
CA ARG A 27 -1.79 -7.20 6.96
C ARG A 27 -1.97 -5.97 7.83
N GLU A 28 -0.90 -5.43 8.37
CA GLU A 28 -0.95 -4.26 9.26
C GLU A 28 -1.42 -3.01 8.50
N THR A 29 -0.99 -2.83 7.26
CA THR A 29 -1.47 -1.74 6.40
C THR A 29 -2.96 -1.90 6.08
N ARG A 30 -3.45 -3.13 5.83
CA ARG A 30 -4.88 -3.38 5.61
C ARG A 30 -5.73 -3.02 6.82
N ALA A 31 -5.25 -3.37 8.01
CA ALA A 31 -5.90 -2.99 9.28
C ALA A 31 -5.88 -1.46 9.46
N TRP A 32 -4.74 -0.83 9.22
CA TRP A 32 -4.60 0.63 9.27
C TRP A 32 -5.58 1.36 8.35
N ILE A 33 -5.74 0.90 7.10
CA ILE A 33 -6.72 1.46 6.16
C ILE A 33 -8.14 1.28 6.69
N ALA A 34 -8.46 0.10 7.24
CA ALA A 34 -9.79 -0.17 7.80
C ALA A 34 -10.14 0.82 8.92
N ASP A 35 -9.17 1.19 9.74
CA ASP A 35 -9.36 2.04 10.91
C ASP A 35 -9.32 3.54 10.58
N ASN A 36 -8.51 3.94 9.59
CA ASN A 36 -8.20 5.36 9.35
C ASN A 36 -8.80 5.95 8.08
N ARG A 37 -9.22 5.13 7.12
CA ARG A 37 -9.78 5.64 5.86
C ARG A 37 -11.11 6.37 6.06
N ALA A 38 -11.24 7.53 5.43
CA ALA A 38 -12.52 8.22 5.27
C ALA A 38 -13.35 7.56 4.15
N PHE A 39 -14.06 6.48 4.49
CA PHE A 39 -14.92 5.75 3.55
C PHE A 39 -16.10 6.62 3.09
N ILE A 40 -16.45 6.53 1.80
CA ILE A 40 -17.52 7.32 1.18
C ILE A 40 -18.68 6.40 0.72
N SER A 41 -18.38 5.12 0.48
CA SER A 41 -19.35 4.10 0.08
C SER A 41 -19.70 3.17 1.23
N GLU A 42 -20.88 2.53 1.14
CA GLU A 42 -21.27 1.46 2.08
C GLU A 42 -20.42 0.19 1.92
N GLY A 43 -19.95 -0.07 0.69
CA GLY A 43 -19.08 -1.18 0.35
C GLY A 43 -17.64 -0.93 0.76
N ARG A 44 -17.35 -0.87 2.05
CA ARG A 44 -16.01 -0.54 2.58
C ARG A 44 -14.89 -1.40 1.98
N ASP A 45 -15.15 -2.68 1.72
CA ASP A 45 -14.15 -3.55 1.08
C ASP A 45 -13.82 -3.14 -0.36
N LEU A 46 -14.79 -2.59 -1.10
CA LEU A 46 -14.55 -2.08 -2.47
C LEU A 46 -13.60 -0.88 -2.49
N GLU A 47 -13.47 -0.17 -1.37
CA GLU A 47 -12.49 0.91 -1.22
C GLU A 47 -11.20 0.44 -0.54
N LYS A 48 -11.28 -0.46 0.44
CA LYS A 48 -10.13 -0.93 1.22
C LYS A 48 -9.20 -1.80 0.38
N GLU A 49 -9.73 -2.79 -0.33
CA GLU A 49 -8.92 -3.75 -1.06
C GLU A 49 -8.03 -3.09 -2.13
N PRO A 50 -8.55 -2.15 -2.96
CA PRO A 50 -7.70 -1.50 -3.95
C PRO A 50 -6.61 -0.60 -3.37
N ASN A 51 -6.75 -0.20 -2.09
CA ASN A 51 -5.76 0.63 -1.39
C ASN A 51 -4.75 -0.20 -0.58
N THR A 52 -4.89 -1.53 -0.53
CA THR A 52 -4.01 -2.39 0.27
C THR A 52 -2.77 -2.83 -0.54
N PRO A 53 -1.57 -2.86 0.07
CA PRO A 53 -0.38 -3.47 -0.54
C PRO A 53 -0.59 -4.95 -0.91
N PHE A 54 0.12 -5.44 -1.93
CA PHE A 54 0.00 -6.84 -2.34
C PHE A 54 1.32 -7.46 -2.79
N GLU A 55 1.39 -8.78 -2.72
CA GLU A 55 2.47 -9.61 -3.24
C GLU A 55 1.89 -10.70 -4.15
N LEU A 56 2.47 -10.85 -5.33
CA LEU A 56 2.18 -11.95 -6.25
C LEU A 56 3.44 -12.79 -6.40
N ARG A 57 3.29 -14.10 -6.16
CA ARG A 57 4.37 -15.09 -6.25
C ARG A 57 4.20 -15.93 -7.51
N PRO A 58 5.28 -16.21 -8.24
CA PRO A 58 5.24 -17.20 -9.32
C PRO A 58 5.09 -18.62 -8.75
N ASP A 59 4.48 -19.53 -9.51
CA ASP A 59 4.36 -20.96 -9.15
C ASP A 59 5.70 -21.73 -9.19
N ARG A 60 6.75 -21.07 -9.66
CA ARG A 60 8.13 -21.57 -9.79
C ARG A 60 9.06 -20.70 -8.95
N PRO A 61 10.29 -21.17 -8.61
CA PRO A 61 11.27 -20.32 -7.96
C PRO A 61 11.40 -18.97 -8.67
N ALA A 62 11.30 -17.88 -7.90
CA ALA A 62 11.27 -16.54 -8.44
C ALA A 62 12.62 -16.20 -9.10
N LYS A 63 12.57 -15.60 -10.29
CA LYS A 63 13.78 -15.17 -11.01
C LYS A 63 14.50 -14.06 -10.24
N ARG A 64 13.73 -13.02 -9.88
CA ARG A 64 14.09 -11.81 -9.13
C ARG A 64 12.81 -11.16 -8.59
N GLY A 65 12.96 -10.11 -7.79
CA GLY A 65 11.88 -9.26 -7.32
C GLY A 65 11.65 -8.01 -8.18
N ILE A 66 10.39 -7.60 -8.28
CA ILE A 66 9.94 -6.31 -8.82
C ILE A 66 9.15 -5.61 -7.72
N LEU A 67 9.49 -4.35 -7.43
CA LEU A 67 8.77 -3.49 -6.51
C LEU A 67 8.08 -2.38 -7.29
N LEU A 68 6.77 -2.27 -7.13
CA LEU A 68 5.91 -1.31 -7.81
C LEU A 68 5.51 -0.21 -6.83
N VAL A 69 5.73 1.03 -7.24
CA VAL A 69 5.47 2.23 -6.43
C VAL A 69 4.52 3.11 -7.24
N HIS A 70 3.35 3.41 -6.67
CA HIS A 70 2.34 4.23 -7.34
C HIS A 70 2.65 5.73 -7.20
N GLY A 71 2.03 6.56 -8.04
CA GLY A 71 2.12 8.02 -7.94
C GLY A 71 1.04 8.63 -7.03
N LEU A 72 1.05 9.96 -6.97
CA LEU A 72 0.06 10.76 -6.24
C LEU A 72 -1.37 10.49 -6.76
N GLY A 73 -2.30 10.24 -5.84
CA GLY A 73 -3.71 10.00 -6.16
C GLY A 73 -4.01 8.61 -6.74
N ALA A 74 -2.99 7.75 -6.90
CA ALA A 74 -3.15 6.35 -7.25
C ALA A 74 -3.08 5.44 -6.01
N SER A 75 -3.30 4.15 -6.22
CA SER A 75 -3.27 3.13 -5.18
C SER A 75 -2.47 1.91 -5.64
N PRO A 76 -2.08 0.99 -4.73
CA PRO A 76 -1.32 -0.21 -5.08
C PRO A 76 -1.97 -1.01 -6.22
N TRP A 77 -3.30 -1.11 -6.22
CA TRP A 77 -4.08 -1.90 -7.17
C TRP A 77 -3.99 -1.45 -8.63
N TYR A 78 -3.54 -0.22 -8.89
CA TYR A 78 -3.31 0.28 -10.25
C TYR A 78 -2.45 -0.69 -11.09
N PHE A 79 -1.54 -1.41 -10.44
CA PHE A 79 -0.64 -2.34 -11.10
C PHE A 79 -1.12 -3.79 -11.19
N ILE A 80 -2.32 -4.15 -10.73
CA ILE A 80 -2.70 -5.57 -10.56
C ILE A 80 -2.57 -6.38 -11.85
N VAL A 81 -2.90 -5.78 -13.01
CA VAL A 81 -2.82 -6.45 -14.31
C VAL A 81 -1.36 -6.74 -14.67
N ILE A 82 -0.50 -5.71 -14.71
CA ILE A 82 0.91 -5.89 -15.07
C ILE A 82 1.65 -6.76 -14.05
N ALA A 83 1.31 -6.66 -12.77
CA ALA A 83 1.88 -7.50 -11.73
C ALA A 83 1.51 -8.99 -11.91
N THR A 84 0.29 -9.27 -12.36
CA THR A 84 -0.16 -10.63 -12.67
C THR A 84 0.61 -11.20 -13.84
N ASP A 85 0.77 -10.43 -14.93
CA ASP A 85 1.54 -10.85 -16.10
C ASP A 85 3.01 -11.13 -15.72
N MET A 86 3.62 -10.24 -14.93
CA MET A 86 4.99 -10.43 -14.42
C MET A 86 5.11 -11.65 -13.50
N ALA A 87 4.14 -11.90 -12.62
CA ALA A 87 4.15 -13.08 -11.77
C ALA A 87 4.06 -14.38 -12.59
N ASN A 88 3.19 -14.43 -13.60
CA ASN A 88 3.11 -15.56 -14.53
C ASN A 88 4.44 -15.78 -15.27
N ASP A 89 5.15 -14.70 -15.60
CA ASP A 89 6.48 -14.73 -16.20
C ASP A 89 7.62 -15.14 -15.24
N GLY A 90 7.33 -15.42 -13.97
CA GLY A 90 8.29 -15.95 -13.01
C GLY A 90 8.94 -14.92 -12.09
N TRP A 91 8.36 -13.72 -11.97
CA TRP A 91 8.85 -12.66 -11.10
C TRP A 91 8.10 -12.64 -9.78
N LEU A 92 8.79 -12.39 -8.66
CA LEU A 92 8.11 -12.00 -7.42
C LEU A 92 7.74 -10.52 -7.55
N VAL A 93 6.46 -10.18 -7.44
CA VAL A 93 6.01 -8.80 -7.63
C VAL A 93 5.35 -8.29 -6.36
N ARG A 94 5.77 -7.11 -5.89
CA ARG A 94 5.18 -6.44 -4.72
C ARG A 94 4.72 -5.04 -5.13
N SER A 95 3.61 -4.59 -4.56
CA SER A 95 3.14 -3.21 -4.65
C SER A 95 3.00 -2.65 -3.24
N ILE A 96 3.55 -1.47 -3.00
CA ILE A 96 3.51 -0.80 -1.69
C ILE A 96 2.50 0.34 -1.69
N LEU A 97 1.99 0.68 -0.52
CA LEU A 97 1.23 1.90 -0.29
C LEU A 97 2.16 2.97 0.26
N LEU A 98 2.27 4.08 -0.46
CA LEU A 98 3.06 5.22 -0.01
C LEU A 98 2.47 5.84 1.28
N PRO A 99 3.30 6.41 2.16
CA PRO A 99 2.81 7.10 3.34
C PRO A 99 1.78 8.18 3.03
N GLY A 100 0.80 8.34 3.93
CA GLY A 100 -0.32 9.27 3.77
C GLY A 100 -1.35 8.90 2.69
N HIS A 101 -1.12 7.86 1.90
CA HIS A 101 -2.06 7.42 0.86
C HIS A 101 -3.05 6.37 1.38
N GLY A 102 -4.16 6.18 0.65
CA GLY A 102 -5.12 5.10 0.89
C GLY A 102 -6.08 5.31 2.06
N THR A 103 -5.86 6.32 2.91
CA THR A 103 -6.68 6.66 4.07
C THR A 103 -7.48 7.94 3.87
N ARG A 104 -7.04 9.09 4.38
CA ARG A 104 -7.73 10.38 4.29
C ARG A 104 -6.94 11.29 3.35
N PRO A 105 -7.58 12.14 2.52
CA PRO A 105 -6.86 13.12 1.72
C PRO A 105 -5.91 14.02 2.54
N ALA A 106 -6.31 14.40 3.76
CA ALA A 106 -5.48 15.17 4.67
C ALA A 106 -4.21 14.44 5.16
N ASP A 107 -4.18 13.11 5.12
CA ASP A 107 -3.00 12.33 5.54
C ASP A 107 -1.80 12.53 4.59
N LEU A 108 -2.01 13.04 3.37
CA LEU A 108 -0.93 13.39 2.44
C LEU A 108 -0.04 14.52 2.96
N MET A 109 -0.46 15.24 4.01
CA MET A 109 0.32 16.31 4.64
C MET A 109 1.23 15.79 5.76
N LEU A 110 1.08 14.52 6.17
CA LEU A 110 1.86 13.93 7.26
C LEU A 110 3.28 13.50 6.86
N PRO A 111 3.51 12.85 5.69
CA PRO A 111 4.83 12.35 5.32
C PRO A 111 5.81 13.46 5.00
N ASP A 112 7.07 13.21 5.31
CA ASP A 112 8.21 13.94 4.75
C ASP A 112 9.02 13.08 3.75
N ASN A 113 10.21 13.55 3.38
CA ASN A 113 11.05 12.85 2.41
C ASN A 113 11.61 11.53 2.96
N ASP A 114 11.87 11.45 4.28
CA ASP A 114 12.47 10.28 4.91
C ASP A 114 11.46 9.13 5.00
N ASP A 115 10.18 9.45 5.16
CA ASP A 115 9.09 8.46 5.13
C ASP A 115 8.94 7.77 3.76
N CYS A 116 9.31 8.45 2.67
CA CYS A 116 9.27 7.86 1.33
C CYS A 116 10.39 6.83 1.11
N ASP A 117 11.44 6.86 1.94
CA ASP A 117 12.62 5.99 1.87
C ASP A 117 12.44 4.66 2.64
N VAL A 118 11.20 4.24 2.94
CA VAL A 118 10.87 2.94 3.59
C VAL A 118 11.14 1.70 2.71
N THR A 119 11.50 1.94 1.45
CA THR A 119 11.83 0.94 0.42
C THR A 119 12.85 -0.15 0.80
N PRO A 120 13.92 0.07 1.61
CA PRO A 120 15.00 -0.89 1.79
C PRO A 120 14.63 -2.21 2.51
N ARG A 121 13.63 -2.22 3.40
CA ARG A 121 13.28 -3.44 4.16
C ARG A 121 12.17 -4.26 3.49
N LEU A 122 11.23 -3.60 2.83
CA LEU A 122 10.17 -4.25 2.06
C LEU A 122 10.69 -4.85 0.74
N SER A 123 11.86 -4.40 0.27
CA SER A 123 12.59 -4.97 -0.87
C SER A 123 13.46 -6.18 -0.52
N SER A 124 13.57 -6.57 0.76
CA SER A 124 14.22 -7.84 1.13
C SER A 124 13.38 -8.99 0.57
N VAL A 125 13.82 -9.46 -0.59
CA VAL A 125 13.33 -10.68 -1.22
C VAL A 125 14.36 -11.74 -0.85
N THR A 126 14.08 -12.51 0.19
CA THR A 126 14.74 -13.81 0.35
C THR A 126 14.26 -14.67 -0.81
N LEU A 127 15.07 -14.76 -1.87
CA LEU A 127 14.89 -15.69 -2.99
C LEU A 127 15.22 -17.12 -2.54
#